data_AF-A0A2V5NCY5-F1
#
_entry.id   AF-A0A2V5NCY5-F1
#
_cell.length_a   1.000
_cell.length_b   1.000
_cell.length_c   1.000
_cell.angle_alpha   90.00
_cell.angle_beta   90.00
_cell.angle_gamma   90.00
#
_symmetry.space_group_name_H-M   'P 1'
#
loop_
_entity.id
_entity.type
_entity.pdbx_description
1 polymer ?
#
loop_
_entity_poly.entity_id
_entity_poly.type
_entity_poly.pdbx_seq_one_letter_code
_entity_poly.pdbx_strand_id
1 'polypeptide(L)'
;MITPLIRELWGPPGLVLLAALLGAGGVFWADLQKNAAEKQVREKSDKIAALNEQIAGLVTGGDSFCYFVITSIDPSNTGRLLAINHGKFPLYEVAARIVDLQKFEAKKDNLTLQNLFADDINVQVGSIAADLAGLQGSFPLGEGDRHDYNIFFSARNGLSTQLLRLRKINGVWLQATAVQRTEGKESKTVFEQIPPDFPKDAIDWEHPK
;
A
#
# COMPACT_ATOMS: atom_id res chain seq x y z
N MET A 1 -37.96 10.44 -69.53
CA MET A 1 -36.68 9.85 -70.00
C MET A 1 -35.96 9.19 -68.80
N ILE A 2 -36.59 8.19 -68.17
CA ILE A 2 -36.08 7.46 -66.96
C ILE A 2 -36.12 5.93 -67.20
N THR A 3 -36.54 5.48 -68.39
CA THR A 3 -36.99 4.11 -68.65
C THR A 3 -35.91 3.05 -68.98
N PRO A 4 -34.67 3.35 -69.43
CA PRO A 4 -33.70 2.26 -69.70
C PRO A 4 -32.92 1.80 -68.46
N LEU A 5 -32.63 2.71 -67.51
CA LEU A 5 -31.81 2.39 -66.32
C LEU A 5 -32.55 1.45 -65.34
N ILE A 6 -33.87 1.59 -65.22
CA ILE A 6 -34.70 0.77 -64.33
C ILE A 6 -34.86 -0.66 -64.88
N ARG A 7 -34.79 -0.87 -66.20
CA ARG A 7 -34.99 -2.20 -66.80
C ARG A 7 -33.74 -3.09 -66.71
N GLU A 8 -32.54 -2.52 -66.70
CA GLU A 8 -31.29 -3.26 -66.47
C GLU A 8 -31.08 -3.67 -65.01
N LEU A 9 -31.64 -2.91 -64.05
CA LEU A 9 -31.54 -3.24 -62.63
C LEU A 9 -32.30 -4.52 -62.23
N TRP A 10 -33.28 -4.95 -63.05
CA TRP A 10 -34.11 -6.14 -62.81
C TRP A 10 -33.73 -7.34 -63.69
N GLY A 11 -32.65 -7.22 -64.48
CA GLY A 11 -32.02 -8.36 -65.16
C GLY A 11 -31.15 -9.18 -64.20
N PRO A 12 -30.68 -10.38 -64.61
CA PRO A 12 -29.83 -11.23 -63.78
C PRO A 12 -28.61 -10.52 -63.14
N PRO A 13 -27.92 -9.58 -63.82
CA PRO A 13 -26.79 -8.85 -63.22
C PRO A 13 -27.20 -7.87 -62.11
N GLY A 14 -28.35 -7.20 -62.22
CA GLY A 14 -28.83 -6.24 -61.23
C GLY A 14 -29.26 -6.92 -59.91
N LEU A 15 -29.84 -8.12 -60.00
CA LEU A 15 -30.16 -8.95 -58.83
C LEU A 15 -28.90 -9.41 -58.07
N VAL A 16 -27.84 -9.78 -58.79
CA VAL A 16 -26.55 -10.17 -58.19
C VAL A 16 -25.92 -8.99 -57.45
N LEU A 17 -25.96 -7.78 -58.04
CA LEU A 17 -25.45 -6.56 -57.40
C LEU A 17 -26.22 -6.23 -56.11
N LEU A 18 -27.56 -6.30 -56.14
CA LEU A 18 -28.41 -6.06 -54.97
C LEU A 18 -28.14 -7.08 -53.85
N ALA A 19 -28.01 -8.36 -54.18
CA ALA A 19 -27.66 -9.41 -53.23
C ALA A 19 -26.27 -9.18 -52.60
N ALA A 20 -25.29 -8.75 -53.41
CA ALA A 20 -23.95 -8.42 -52.92
C ALA A 20 -23.95 -7.20 -51.97
N LEU A 21 -24.73 -6.15 -52.29
CA LEU A 21 -24.86 -4.97 -51.42
C LEU A 21 -25.57 -5.29 -50.10
N LEU A 22 -26.64 -6.10 -50.14
CA LEU A 22 -27.32 -6.57 -48.93
C LEU A 22 -26.44 -7.48 -48.08
N GLY A 23 -25.67 -8.38 -48.72
CA GLY A 23 -24.69 -9.23 -48.05
C GLY A 23 -23.58 -8.42 -47.38
N ALA A 24 -22.99 -7.46 -48.10
CA ALA A 24 -21.96 -6.57 -47.57
C ALA A 24 -22.49 -5.69 -46.42
N GLY A 25 -23.71 -5.15 -46.54
CA GLY A 25 -24.38 -4.39 -45.49
C GLY A 25 -24.66 -5.23 -44.23
N GLY A 26 -25.06 -6.50 -44.41
CA GLY A 26 -25.27 -7.44 -43.30
C GLY A 26 -23.97 -7.79 -42.57
N VAL A 27 -22.88 -8.04 -43.31
CA VAL A 27 -21.55 -8.28 -42.72
C VAL A 27 -21.06 -7.07 -41.96
N PHE A 28 -21.19 -5.86 -42.53
CA PHE A 28 -20.80 -4.63 -41.86
C PHE A 28 -21.60 -4.37 -40.57
N TRP A 29 -22.92 -4.60 -40.60
CA TRP A 29 -23.76 -4.46 -39.40
C TRP A 29 -23.39 -5.48 -38.31
N ALA A 30 -23.16 -6.74 -38.70
CA ALA A 30 -22.74 -7.79 -37.78
C ALA A 30 -21.37 -7.46 -37.15
N ASP A 31 -20.42 -6.92 -37.92
CA ASP A 31 -19.11 -6.52 -37.43
C ASP A 31 -19.21 -5.34 -36.43
N LEU A 32 -20.03 -4.33 -36.71
CA LEU A 32 -20.30 -3.24 -35.76
C LEU A 32 -20.92 -3.76 -34.45
N GLN A 33 -21.92 -4.65 -34.54
CA GLN A 33 -22.54 -5.25 -33.36
C GLN A 33 -21.53 -6.09 -32.55
N LYS A 34 -20.68 -6.85 -33.23
CA LYS A 34 -19.64 -7.67 -32.61
C LYS A 34 -18.61 -6.80 -31.89
N ASN A 35 -18.10 -5.75 -32.53
CA ASN A 35 -17.15 -4.81 -31.93
C ASN A 35 -17.72 -4.12 -30.68
N ALA A 36 -19.01 -3.72 -30.71
CA ALA A 36 -19.68 -3.15 -29.56
C ALA A 36 -19.85 -4.17 -28.41
N ALA A 37 -20.21 -5.41 -28.73
CA ALA A 37 -20.32 -6.49 -27.75
C ALA A 37 -18.96 -6.85 -27.13
N GLU A 38 -17.90 -6.94 -27.93
CA GLU A 38 -16.54 -7.18 -27.47
C GLU A 38 -16.05 -6.06 -26.54
N LYS A 39 -16.36 -4.79 -26.87
CA LYS A 39 -16.05 -3.66 -25.99
C LYS A 39 -16.76 -3.79 -24.63
N GLN A 40 -18.05 -4.11 -24.62
CA GLN A 40 -18.79 -4.32 -23.37
C GLN A 40 -18.26 -5.50 -22.56
N VAL A 41 -17.86 -6.59 -23.22
CA VAL A 41 -17.23 -7.73 -22.54
C VAL A 41 -15.92 -7.31 -21.90
N ARG A 42 -15.07 -6.57 -22.62
CA ARG A 42 -13.81 -6.03 -22.08
C ARG A 42 -14.05 -5.14 -20.86
N GLU A 43 -14.95 -4.16 -20.97
CA GLU A 43 -15.28 -3.26 -19.86
C GLU A 43 -15.79 -4.02 -18.63
N LYS A 44 -16.63 -5.03 -18.82
CA LYS A 44 -17.10 -5.89 -17.72
C LYS A 44 -15.97 -6.74 -17.15
N SER A 45 -15.10 -7.30 -17.98
CA SER A 45 -13.94 -8.07 -17.54
C SER A 45 -12.98 -7.20 -16.71
N ASP A 46 -12.69 -5.99 -17.15
CA ASP A 46 -11.83 -5.05 -16.43
C ASP A 46 -12.47 -4.66 -15.08
N LYS A 47 -13.78 -4.43 -15.06
CA LYS A 47 -14.52 -4.14 -13.83
C LYS A 47 -14.51 -5.33 -12.86
N ILE A 48 -14.67 -6.56 -13.36
CA ILE A 48 -14.59 -7.77 -12.54
C ILE A 48 -13.19 -7.93 -11.97
N ALA A 49 -12.14 -7.71 -12.77
CA ALA A 49 -10.77 -7.77 -12.30
C ALA A 49 -10.51 -6.75 -11.17
N ALA A 50 -10.95 -5.50 -11.36
CA ALA A 50 -10.83 -4.46 -10.34
C ALA A 50 -11.62 -4.77 -9.06
N LEU A 51 -12.83 -5.33 -9.17
CA LEU A 51 -13.61 -5.76 -8.01
C LEU A 51 -12.94 -6.93 -7.28
N ASN A 52 -12.39 -7.89 -8.01
CA ASN A 52 -11.67 -9.02 -7.42
C ASN A 52 -10.41 -8.53 -6.69
N GLU A 53 -9.68 -7.57 -7.24
CA GLU A 53 -8.53 -6.94 -6.58
C GLU A 53 -8.96 -6.21 -5.30
N GLN A 54 -10.08 -5.47 -5.32
CA GLN A 54 -10.63 -4.83 -4.12
C GLN A 54 -11.03 -5.84 -3.06
N ILE A 55 -11.70 -6.93 -3.44
CA ILE A 55 -12.07 -8.00 -2.50
C ILE A 55 -10.81 -8.65 -1.91
N ALA A 56 -9.81 -8.95 -2.73
CA ALA A 56 -8.54 -9.49 -2.27
C ALA A 56 -7.86 -8.52 -1.30
N GLY A 57 -7.85 -7.22 -1.60
CA GLY A 57 -7.33 -6.18 -0.72
C GLY A 57 -8.08 -6.09 0.61
N LEU A 58 -9.41 -6.15 0.60
CA LEU A 58 -10.23 -6.12 1.82
C LEU A 58 -10.00 -7.33 2.73
N VAL A 59 -9.67 -8.49 2.17
CA VAL A 59 -9.43 -9.73 2.95
C VAL A 59 -7.99 -9.79 3.47
N THR A 60 -7.02 -9.35 2.65
CA THR A 60 -5.60 -9.48 2.97
C THR A 60 -5.03 -8.25 3.69
N GLY A 61 -5.62 -7.08 3.49
CA GLY A 61 -5.06 -5.77 3.83
C GLY A 61 -4.33 -5.09 2.67
N GLY A 62 -4.23 -5.74 1.50
CA GLY A 62 -3.72 -5.14 0.26
C GLY A 62 -2.38 -4.42 0.42
N ASP A 63 -2.30 -3.20 -0.11
CA ASP A 63 -1.13 -2.32 -0.05
C ASP A 63 -1.01 -1.49 1.25
N SER A 64 -1.99 -1.58 2.16
CA SER A 64 -1.97 -0.85 3.43
C SER A 64 -0.81 -1.29 4.33
N PHE A 65 -0.29 -0.39 5.14
CA PHE A 65 0.71 -0.71 6.15
C PHE A 65 0.43 0.02 7.47
N CYS A 66 0.99 -0.49 8.56
CA CYS A 66 0.90 0.11 9.87
C CYS A 66 2.22 0.79 10.21
N TYR A 67 2.15 1.92 10.91
CA TYR A 67 3.32 2.52 11.54
C TYR A 67 2.92 3.12 12.90
N PHE A 68 3.90 3.26 13.78
CA PHE A 68 3.72 3.87 15.08
C PHE A 68 4.10 5.35 15.09
N VAL A 69 3.34 6.11 15.87
CA VAL A 69 3.63 7.50 16.20
C VAL A 69 3.62 7.61 17.72
N ILE A 70 4.62 8.30 18.27
CA ILE A 70 4.65 8.59 19.71
C ILE A 70 4.17 10.02 19.89
N THR A 71 3.05 10.20 20.59
CA THR A 71 2.44 11.51 20.83
C THR A 71 2.43 11.85 22.31
N SER A 72 2.12 13.10 22.65
CA SER A 72 1.84 13.51 24.03
C SER A 72 2.93 13.12 25.02
N ILE A 73 4.20 13.29 24.62
CA ILE A 73 5.34 12.97 25.48
C ILE A 73 5.37 13.92 26.66
N ASP A 74 5.23 13.38 27.86
CA ASP A 74 5.20 14.13 29.10
C ASP A 74 6.62 14.46 29.62
N PRO A 75 6.75 15.30 30.67
CA PRO A 75 8.06 15.60 31.26
C PRO A 75 8.79 14.39 31.86
N SER A 76 8.10 13.26 32.09
CA SER A 76 8.71 11.99 32.54
C SER A 76 9.23 11.12 31.39
N ASN A 77 9.27 11.67 30.16
CA ASN A 77 9.64 10.96 28.93
C ASN A 77 8.75 9.74 28.66
N THR A 78 7.47 9.80 29.05
CA THR A 78 6.47 8.82 28.69
C THR A 78 5.54 9.40 27.63
N GLY A 79 5.46 8.75 26.46
CA GLY A 79 4.55 9.10 25.39
C GLY A 79 3.34 8.18 25.30
N ARG A 80 2.44 8.49 24.38
CA ARG A 80 1.35 7.61 23.95
C ARG A 80 1.71 7.01 22.61
N LEU A 81 1.67 5.69 22.51
CA LEU A 81 1.93 4.96 21.27
C LEU A 81 0.63 4.81 20.48
N LEU A 82 0.59 5.36 19.27
CA LEU A 82 -0.53 5.20 18.34
C LEU A 82 -0.09 4.36 17.16
N ALA A 83 -0.87 3.31 16.86
CA ALA A 83 -0.81 2.56 15.62
C ALA A 83 -1.65 3.28 14.57
N ILE A 84 -1.08 3.62 13.42
CA ILE A 84 -1.80 4.27 12.33
C ILE A 84 -1.80 3.32 11.13
N ASN A 85 -3.00 3.00 10.63
CA ASN A 85 -3.14 2.33 9.35
C ASN A 85 -3.08 3.38 8.23
N HIS A 86 -2.17 3.19 7.29
CA HIS A 86 -2.06 4.01 6.09
C HIS A 86 -2.32 3.15 4.86
N GLY A 87 -3.45 3.44 4.19
CA GLY A 87 -3.88 2.73 2.99
C GLY A 87 -5.38 2.49 2.98
N LYS A 88 -5.87 2.00 1.83
CA LYS A 88 -7.32 1.90 1.57
C LYS A 88 -7.98 0.68 2.21
N PHE A 89 -7.18 -0.27 2.69
CA PHE A 89 -7.66 -1.55 3.21
C PHE A 89 -7.44 -1.66 4.73
N PRO A 90 -8.35 -2.34 5.44
CA PRO A 90 -8.14 -2.66 6.85
C PRO A 90 -6.95 -3.60 7.03
N LEU A 91 -6.24 -3.45 8.14
CA LEU A 91 -5.20 -4.39 8.57
C LEU A 91 -5.74 -5.31 9.65
N TYR A 92 -5.41 -6.58 9.55
CA TYR A 92 -5.85 -7.61 10.48
C TYR A 92 -4.66 -8.29 11.16
N GLU A 93 -4.87 -8.65 12.42
CA GLU A 93 -3.90 -9.42 13.22
C GLU A 93 -2.51 -8.76 13.26
N VAL A 94 -2.49 -7.43 13.28
CA VAL A 94 -1.27 -6.64 13.35
C VAL A 94 -0.57 -6.94 14.67
N ALA A 95 0.67 -7.37 14.57
CA ALA A 95 1.60 -7.45 15.69
C ALA A 95 2.84 -6.62 15.34
N ALA A 96 3.46 -6.04 16.36
CA ALA A 96 4.65 -5.22 16.20
C ALA A 96 5.71 -5.62 17.22
N ARG A 97 6.95 -5.68 16.77
CA ARG A 97 8.14 -5.86 17.61
C ARG A 97 9.00 -4.61 17.51
N ILE A 98 9.20 -3.93 18.62
CA ILE A 98 9.97 -2.68 18.72
C ILE A 98 11.35 -3.01 19.29
N VAL A 99 12.39 -2.67 18.53
CA VAL A 99 13.80 -2.80 18.93
C VAL A 99 14.36 -1.42 19.23
N ASP A 100 14.89 -1.24 20.44
CA ASP A 100 15.60 -0.03 20.87
C ASP A 100 17.08 -0.16 20.47
N LEU A 101 17.52 0.67 19.52
CA LEU A 101 18.86 0.57 18.96
C LEU A 101 19.95 1.02 19.95
N GLN A 102 19.63 1.92 20.87
CA GLN A 102 20.57 2.32 21.93
C GLN A 102 20.86 1.14 22.86
N LYS A 103 19.80 0.43 23.30
CA LYS A 103 19.96 -0.78 24.14
C LYS A 103 20.65 -1.91 23.40
N PHE A 104 20.31 -2.09 22.12
CA PHE A 104 20.91 -3.11 21.29
C PHE A 104 22.42 -2.89 21.12
N GLU A 105 22.84 -1.68 20.75
CA GLU A 105 24.26 -1.34 20.59
C GLU A 105 25.03 -1.47 21.91
N ALA A 106 24.42 -1.11 23.05
CA ALA A 106 25.06 -1.28 24.36
C ALA A 106 25.36 -2.76 24.73
N LYS A 107 24.68 -3.72 24.09
CA LYS A 107 24.85 -5.16 24.34
C LYS A 107 25.60 -5.89 23.23
N LYS A 108 25.98 -5.19 22.16
CA LYS A 108 26.51 -5.78 20.92
C LYS A 108 27.71 -6.69 21.17
N ASP A 109 28.60 -6.31 22.08
CA ASP A 109 29.81 -7.07 22.41
C ASP A 109 29.54 -8.35 23.20
N ASN A 110 28.34 -8.50 23.79
CA ASN A 110 27.94 -9.65 24.61
C ASN A 110 26.64 -10.30 24.11
N LEU A 111 26.38 -10.20 22.80
CA LEU A 111 25.18 -10.76 22.17
C LEU A 111 25.21 -12.30 22.23
N THR A 112 24.29 -12.87 23.01
CA THR A 112 23.95 -14.29 22.96
C THR A 112 22.61 -14.48 22.23
N LEU A 113 22.37 -15.65 21.65
CA LEU A 113 21.08 -15.98 21.03
C LEU A 113 19.91 -15.81 22.01
N GLN A 114 20.14 -16.06 23.31
CA GLN A 114 19.11 -15.86 24.33
C GLN A 114 18.81 -14.39 24.61
N ASN A 115 19.81 -13.51 24.54
CA ASN A 115 19.66 -12.10 24.88
C ASN A 115 19.32 -11.20 23.68
N LEU A 116 19.39 -11.73 22.46
CA LEU A 116 19.11 -11.00 21.22
C LEU A 116 17.71 -10.37 21.19
N PHE A 117 16.74 -11.02 21.84
CA PHE A 117 15.34 -10.60 21.85
C PHE A 117 14.86 -10.08 23.22
N ALA A 118 15.75 -10.02 24.21
CA ALA A 118 15.35 -9.84 25.61
C ALA A 118 14.84 -8.42 25.92
N ASP A 119 15.26 -7.42 25.15
CA ASP A 119 14.84 -6.03 25.34
C ASP A 119 13.75 -5.58 24.37
N ASP A 120 13.24 -6.49 23.54
CA ASP A 120 12.24 -6.14 22.54
C ASP A 120 10.88 -5.95 23.19
N ILE A 121 10.18 -4.90 22.76
CA ILE A 121 8.83 -4.64 23.18
C ILE A 121 7.89 -5.22 22.11
N ASN A 122 7.12 -6.24 22.49
CA ASN A 122 6.12 -6.86 21.63
C ASN A 122 4.75 -6.23 21.91
N VAL A 123 4.11 -5.68 20.87
CA VAL A 123 2.82 -5.01 20.94
C VAL A 123 1.83 -5.74 20.05
N GLN A 124 0.75 -6.25 20.64
CA GLN A 124 -0.34 -6.85 19.89
C GLN A 124 -1.36 -5.77 19.54
N VAL A 125 -1.28 -5.27 18.31
CA VAL A 125 -2.11 -4.16 17.82
C VAL A 125 -3.52 -4.62 17.45
N GLY A 126 -3.64 -5.84 16.92
CA GLY A 126 -4.93 -6.40 16.51
C GLY A 126 -5.38 -5.90 15.14
N SER A 127 -6.66 -5.56 15.00
CA SER A 127 -7.22 -5.13 13.71
C SER A 127 -7.48 -3.63 13.70
N ILE A 128 -7.08 -2.96 12.61
CA ILE A 128 -7.28 -1.52 12.42
C ILE A 128 -7.99 -1.31 11.08
N ALA A 129 -9.10 -0.56 11.09
CA ALA A 129 -9.78 -0.20 9.85
C ALA A 129 -8.91 0.73 8.97
N ALA A 130 -9.25 0.87 7.69
CA ALA A 130 -8.58 1.81 6.79
C ALA A 130 -8.63 3.23 7.36
N ASP A 131 -7.52 3.98 7.22
CA ASP A 131 -7.35 5.37 7.66
C ASP A 131 -7.68 5.68 9.13
N LEU A 132 -7.70 4.65 10.00
CA LEU A 132 -7.87 4.82 11.44
C LEU A 132 -6.56 4.64 12.21
N ALA A 133 -6.57 5.19 13.43
CA ALA A 133 -5.52 5.00 14.40
C ALA A 133 -6.06 4.28 15.66
N GLY A 134 -5.23 3.41 16.25
CA GLY A 134 -5.51 2.72 17.50
C GLY A 134 -4.49 3.09 18.57
N LEU A 135 -4.95 3.52 19.74
CA LEU A 135 -4.09 3.77 20.89
C LEU A 135 -3.59 2.45 21.51
N GLN A 136 -2.28 2.27 21.58
CA GLN A 136 -1.64 1.06 22.10
C GLN A 136 -1.24 1.17 23.58
N GLY A 137 -1.25 2.39 24.13
CA GLY A 137 -0.99 2.65 25.54
C GLY A 137 0.14 3.64 25.76
N SER A 138 0.69 3.63 26.98
CA SER A 138 1.86 4.42 27.34
C SER A 138 3.14 3.76 26.85
N PHE A 139 4.09 4.55 26.38
CA PHE A 139 5.39 4.09 25.90
C PHE A 139 6.52 4.89 26.56
N PRO A 140 7.34 4.25 27.41
CA PRO A 140 8.47 4.92 28.03
C PRO A 140 9.62 5.06 27.02
N LEU A 141 10.03 6.30 26.73
CA LEU A 141 11.19 6.55 25.87
C LEU A 141 12.51 6.26 26.60
N GLY A 142 12.53 6.47 27.92
CA GLY A 142 13.72 6.38 28.75
C GLY A 142 14.40 7.74 28.92
N GLU A 143 15.66 7.72 29.34
CA GLU A 143 16.47 8.93 29.52
C GLU A 143 17.18 9.31 28.22
N GLY A 144 17.39 10.60 28.00
CA GLY A 144 18.11 11.14 26.84
C GLY A 144 17.30 12.10 25.97
N ASP A 145 17.96 12.59 24.94
CA ASP A 145 17.41 13.50 23.91
C ASP A 145 17.32 12.82 22.53
N ARG A 146 17.68 11.53 22.45
CA ARG A 146 17.69 10.75 21.22
C ARG A 146 17.25 9.30 21.49
N HIS A 147 16.29 8.85 20.70
CA HIS A 147 15.84 7.45 20.68
C HIS A 147 15.66 6.98 19.25
N ASP A 148 16.21 5.81 18.92
CA ASP A 148 16.14 5.23 17.58
C ASP A 148 15.54 3.83 17.70
N TYR A 149 14.45 3.62 16.99
CA TYR A 149 13.72 2.35 17.02
C TYR A 149 13.62 1.76 15.62
N ASN A 150 13.82 0.44 15.53
CA ASN A 150 13.40 -0.33 14.37
C ASN A 150 12.18 -1.16 14.80
N ILE A 151 11.07 -0.99 14.09
CA ILE A 151 9.80 -1.59 14.45
C ILE A 151 9.39 -2.53 13.32
N PHE A 152 9.21 -3.80 13.65
CA PHE A 152 8.86 -4.85 12.70
C PHE A 152 7.38 -5.18 12.87
N PHE A 153 6.60 -4.88 11.85
CA PHE A 153 5.18 -5.20 11.79
C PHE A 153 4.97 -6.52 11.03
N SER A 154 4.08 -7.34 11.56
CA SER A 154 3.48 -8.47 10.84
C SER A 154 1.96 -8.29 10.78
N ALA A 155 1.40 -8.52 9.60
CA ALA A 155 -0.03 -8.52 9.35
C ALA A 155 -0.34 -9.55 8.25
N ARG A 156 -1.63 -9.75 7.94
CA ARG A 156 -2.04 -10.69 6.88
C ARG A 156 -1.48 -10.37 5.49
N ASN A 157 -1.20 -9.10 5.19
CA ASN A 157 -0.58 -8.68 3.93
C ASN A 157 0.95 -8.67 3.96
N GLY A 158 1.57 -9.26 4.99
CA GLY A 158 3.01 -9.48 5.05
C GLY A 158 3.72 -8.66 6.11
N LEU A 159 5.01 -8.45 5.88
CA LEU A 159 5.91 -7.78 6.81
C LEU A 159 6.20 -6.35 6.32
N SER A 160 6.34 -5.44 7.27
CA SER A 160 6.88 -4.11 7.02
C SER A 160 7.76 -3.68 8.18
N THR A 161 8.77 -2.87 7.88
CA THR A 161 9.71 -2.35 8.87
C THR A 161 9.58 -0.84 8.90
N GLN A 162 9.26 -0.30 10.06
CA GLN A 162 9.33 1.12 10.31
C GLN A 162 10.65 1.46 10.98
N LEU A 163 11.36 2.44 10.41
CA LEU A 163 12.48 3.11 11.02
C LEU A 163 11.94 4.37 11.68
N LEU A 164 12.07 4.47 13.00
CA LEU A 164 11.59 5.60 13.79
C LEU A 164 12.78 6.24 14.50
N ARG A 165 12.94 7.56 14.34
CA ARG A 165 14.04 8.33 14.93
C ARG A 165 13.44 9.51 15.68
N LEU A 166 13.72 9.64 16.96
CA LEU A 166 13.25 10.74 17.80
C LEU A 166 14.43 11.59 18.26
N ARG A 167 14.27 12.92 18.16
CA ARG A 167 15.25 13.90 18.62
C ARG A 167 14.54 14.98 19.43
N LYS A 168 15.08 15.32 20.59
CA LYS A 168 14.60 16.43 21.42
C LYS A 168 15.39 17.69 21.06
N ILE A 169 14.75 18.64 20.39
CA ILE A 169 15.37 19.87 19.90
C ILE A 169 14.66 21.05 20.56
N ASN A 170 15.42 21.89 21.26
CA ASN A 170 14.88 23.03 22.00
C ASN A 170 13.73 22.63 22.96
N GLY A 171 13.84 21.46 23.59
CA GLY A 171 12.84 20.92 24.52
C GLY A 171 11.63 20.25 23.87
N VAL A 172 11.53 20.27 22.54
CA VAL A 172 10.43 19.66 21.78
C VAL A 172 10.91 18.36 21.14
N TRP A 173 10.13 17.29 21.30
CA TRP A 173 10.38 16.03 20.60
C TRP A 173 9.91 16.12 19.15
N LEU A 174 10.84 15.91 18.23
CA LEU A 174 10.57 15.67 16.81
C LEU A 174 10.78 14.19 16.51
N GLN A 175 10.01 13.66 15.57
CA GLN A 175 10.12 12.29 15.11
C GLN A 175 10.18 12.26 13.59
N ALA A 176 11.12 11.49 13.05
CA ALA A 176 11.19 11.15 11.64
C ALA A 176 10.88 9.66 11.49
N THR A 177 10.15 9.30 10.44
CA THR A 177 9.81 7.92 10.17
C THR A 177 9.89 7.57 8.70
N ALA A 178 10.35 6.35 8.42
CA ALA A 178 10.25 5.71 7.12
C ALA A 178 9.68 4.31 7.30
N VAL A 179 8.81 3.87 6.39
CA VAL A 179 8.29 2.51 6.36
C VAL A 179 8.77 1.83 5.10
N GLN A 180 9.32 0.64 5.27
CA GLN A 180 9.84 -0.20 4.22
C GLN A 180 9.04 -1.50 4.13
N ARG A 181 8.83 -1.96 2.91
CA ARG A 181 8.26 -3.28 2.61
C ARG A 181 9.26 -4.12 1.84
N THR A 182 9.32 -5.40 2.18
CA THR A 182 10.11 -6.36 1.43
C THR A 182 9.29 -6.90 0.27
N GLU A 183 9.69 -6.57 -0.95
CA GLU A 183 9.11 -7.10 -2.18
C GLU A 183 10.17 -8.00 -2.85
N GLY A 184 10.04 -9.31 -2.66
CA GLY A 184 11.02 -10.27 -3.16
C GLY A 184 12.35 -10.18 -2.42
N LYS A 185 13.42 -9.73 -3.10
CA LYS A 185 14.77 -9.57 -2.53
C LYS A 185 15.11 -8.13 -2.17
N GLU A 186 14.25 -7.18 -2.52
CA GLU A 186 14.51 -5.75 -2.33
C GLU A 186 13.59 -5.18 -1.23
N SER A 187 14.14 -4.26 -0.45
CA SER A 187 13.38 -3.45 0.51
C SER A 187 13.07 -2.12 -0.16
N LYS A 188 11.79 -1.75 -0.22
CA LYS A 188 11.34 -0.49 -0.82
C LYS A 188 10.69 0.38 0.23
N THR A 189 11.13 1.63 0.33
CA THR A 189 10.45 2.65 1.14
C THR A 189 9.09 2.98 0.51
N VAL A 190 8.02 2.72 1.24
CA VAL A 190 6.63 2.99 0.81
C VAL A 190 6.06 4.25 1.46
N PHE A 191 6.68 4.73 2.52
CA PHE A 191 6.28 5.94 3.23
C PHE A 191 7.46 6.58 3.93
N GLU A 192 7.48 7.91 3.93
CA GLU A 192 8.47 8.72 4.63
C GLU A 192 7.82 9.99 5.14
N GLN A 193 8.11 10.34 6.39
CA GLN A 193 7.71 11.59 7.02
C GLN A 193 8.86 12.11 7.86
N ILE A 194 9.42 13.25 7.44
CA ILE A 194 10.53 13.92 8.11
C ILE A 194 10.09 15.37 8.37
N PRO A 195 9.98 15.82 9.63
CA PRO A 195 9.73 17.22 9.94
C PRO A 195 10.84 18.12 9.37
N PRO A 196 10.54 19.33 8.87
CA PRO A 196 11.54 20.22 8.29
C PRO A 196 12.73 20.53 9.22
N ASP A 197 12.46 20.59 10.53
CA ASP A 197 13.45 20.91 11.56
C ASP A 197 14.20 19.66 12.08
N PHE A 198 13.96 18.48 11.49
CA PHE A 198 14.63 17.25 11.92
C PHE A 198 16.08 17.20 11.40
N PRO A 199 17.08 16.81 12.23
CA PRO A 199 18.48 16.75 11.83
C PRO A 199 18.69 15.70 10.73
N LYS A 200 19.21 16.11 9.58
CA LYS A 200 19.37 15.23 8.40
C LYS A 200 20.43 14.15 8.60
N ASP A 201 21.44 14.43 9.42
CA ASP A 201 22.51 13.49 9.80
C ASP A 201 22.02 12.34 10.68
N ALA A 202 20.85 12.51 11.31
CA ALA A 202 20.20 11.47 12.11
C ALA A 202 19.38 10.47 11.28
N ILE A 203 19.31 10.65 9.95
CA ILE A 203 18.50 9.85 9.02
C ILE A 203 19.39 8.79 8.36
N ASP A 204 19.08 7.52 8.59
CA ASP A 204 19.92 6.38 8.16
C ASP A 204 19.13 5.30 7.39
N TRP A 205 18.11 5.69 6.62
CA TRP A 205 17.15 4.77 5.99
C TRP A 205 17.76 3.73 5.04
N GLU A 206 18.86 4.06 4.37
CA GLU A 206 19.54 3.16 3.40
C GLU A 206 20.40 2.10 4.09
N HIS A 207 20.93 2.44 5.27
CA HIS A 207 21.78 1.57 6.07
C HIS A 207 21.30 1.60 7.52
N PRO A 208 20.09 1.08 7.78
CA PRO A 208 19.54 1.06 9.13
C PRO A 208 20.44 0.19 10.01
N LYS A 209 20.79 0.72 11.18
CA LYS A 209 21.58 0.03 12.20
C LYS A 209 20.80 -1.11 12.85
#